data_AF-A0A969YYM5-F1
#
_entry.id   AF-A0A969YYM5-F1
#
_cell.length_a   1.000
_cell.length_b   1.000
_cell.length_c   1.000
_cell.angle_alpha   90.00
_cell.angle_beta   90.00
_cell.angle_gamma   90.00
#
_symmetry.space_group_name_H-M   'P 1'
#
loop_
_entity.id
_entity.type
_entity.pdbx_description
1 polymer ?
#
loop_
_entity_poly.entity_id
_entity_poly.type
_entity_poly.pdbx_seq_one_letter_code
_entity_poly.pdbx_strand_id
1 'polypeptide(L)'
;YFMIGLPEETEEDLKGILEMVEKVRFIGRQHSSRSVDVRPSLSSFVPKAHTPFQWRAQVSSEELEAKQDFLLREKSKKTRLSFHDSKTSLLEGLFARGDRRLAKVIFLAWQKGCKFDSWSEFFRPDLWSEAMVECGIDFDFYTTRARSYEEVLPWDFIDTGILKSFLIREDEKAKKGITTLDCSNDDCSNCGVCPSFGLDIDMRKVN
;
A
#
# COMPACT_ATOMS: atom_id res chain seq x y z
N TYR A 1 -0.59 4.25 -13.28
CA TYR A 1 -0.37 3.23 -12.24
C TYR A 1 -1.45 3.45 -11.19
N PHE A 2 -2.02 2.37 -10.65
CA PHE A 2 -3.07 2.41 -9.65
C PHE A 2 -2.74 1.42 -8.54
N MET A 3 -3.46 1.57 -7.43
CA MET A 3 -3.40 0.67 -6.30
C MET A 3 -4.82 0.21 -5.98
N ILE A 4 -4.97 -1.05 -5.58
CA ILE A 4 -6.24 -1.65 -5.17
C ILE A 4 -6.11 -2.31 -3.80
N GLY A 5 -7.23 -2.45 -3.09
CA GLY A 5 -7.24 -2.98 -1.73
C GLY A 5 -6.88 -1.93 -0.68
N LEU A 6 -7.12 -0.65 -0.98
CA LEU A 6 -6.99 0.41 0.01
C LEU A 6 -8.04 0.27 1.13
N PRO A 7 -7.75 0.74 2.36
CA PRO A 7 -8.77 0.87 3.39
C PRO A 7 -9.94 1.74 2.90
N GLU A 8 -11.18 1.32 3.21
CA GLU A 8 -12.43 1.96 2.77
C GLU A 8 -12.69 1.96 1.25
N GLU A 9 -11.90 1.24 0.45
CA GLU A 9 -12.10 1.16 -1.00
C GLU A 9 -13.43 0.50 -1.37
N THR A 10 -14.22 1.19 -2.18
CA THR A 10 -15.52 0.76 -2.68
C THR A 10 -15.46 0.24 -4.12
N GLU A 11 -16.54 -0.39 -4.59
CA GLU A 11 -16.64 -0.77 -6.01
C GLU A 11 -16.66 0.47 -6.93
N GLU A 12 -17.19 1.60 -6.46
CA GLU A 12 -17.18 2.87 -7.17
C GLU A 12 -15.76 3.36 -7.44
N ASP A 13 -14.84 3.19 -6.49
CA ASP A 13 -13.43 3.53 -6.67
C ASP A 13 -12.77 2.67 -7.76
N LEU A 14 -13.07 1.36 -7.76
CA LEU A 14 -12.60 0.43 -8.79
C LEU A 14 -13.14 0.79 -10.18
N LYS A 15 -14.43 1.15 -10.28
CA LYS A 15 -15.01 1.67 -11.54
C LYS A 15 -14.34 2.97 -11.95
N GLY A 16 -14.03 3.85 -10.99
CA GLY A 16 -13.31 5.10 -11.21
C GLY A 16 -11.95 4.91 -11.88
N ILE A 17 -11.23 3.84 -11.56
CA ILE A 17 -9.98 3.45 -12.25
C ILE A 17 -10.25 3.21 -13.74
N LEU A 18 -11.27 2.43 -14.07
CA LEU A 18 -11.62 2.10 -15.46
C LEU A 18 -12.10 3.33 -16.23
N GLU A 19 -12.90 4.19 -15.59
CA GLU A 19 -13.36 5.46 -16.16
C GLU A 19 -12.19 6.39 -16.46
N MET A 20 -11.21 6.49 -15.54
CA MET A 20 -10.02 7.30 -15.74
C MET A 20 -9.22 6.79 -16.95
N VAL A 21 -9.06 5.48 -17.11
CA VAL A 21 -8.40 4.88 -18.27
C VAL A 21 -9.12 5.24 -19.57
N GLU A 22 -10.45 5.17 -19.62
CA GLU A 22 -11.20 5.54 -20.82
C GLU A 22 -11.16 7.05 -21.10
N LYS A 23 -11.17 7.91 -20.06
CA LYS A 23 -10.98 9.36 -20.21
C LYS A 23 -9.61 9.68 -20.82
N VAL A 24 -8.54 9.05 -20.35
CA VAL A 24 -7.19 9.22 -20.92
C VAL A 24 -7.16 8.82 -22.39
N ARG A 25 -7.80 7.70 -22.74
CA ARG A 25 -7.89 7.26 -24.14
C ARG A 25 -8.70 8.21 -25.01
N PHE A 26 -9.80 8.74 -24.48
CA PHE A 26 -10.63 9.70 -25.18
C PHE A 26 -9.83 10.95 -25.53
N ILE A 27 -9.14 11.54 -24.55
CA ILE A 27 -8.25 12.70 -24.76
C ILE A 27 -7.15 12.34 -25.77
N GLY A 28 -6.51 11.18 -25.62
CA GLY A 28 -5.45 10.72 -26.52
C GLY A 28 -5.88 10.65 -28.00
N ARG A 29 -7.13 10.26 -28.28
CA ARG A 29 -7.68 10.25 -29.65
C ARG A 29 -7.91 11.64 -30.23
N GLN A 30 -8.09 12.66 -29.40
CA GLN A 30 -8.21 14.04 -29.87
C GLN A 30 -6.87 14.60 -30.36
N HIS A 31 -5.75 14.02 -29.88
CA HIS A 31 -4.40 14.50 -30.18
C HIS A 31 -3.57 13.53 -31.05
N SER A 32 -4.10 12.36 -31.42
CA SER A 32 -3.39 11.38 -32.23
C SER A 32 -4.30 10.69 -33.25
N SER A 33 -3.81 10.57 -34.48
CA SER A 33 -4.47 9.79 -35.54
C SER A 33 -4.33 8.28 -35.34
N ARG A 34 -3.43 7.83 -34.46
CA ARG A 34 -3.25 6.41 -34.10
C ARG A 34 -4.02 6.09 -32.82
N SER A 35 -4.45 4.83 -32.68
CA SER A 35 -5.05 4.37 -31.43
C SER A 35 -4.04 4.49 -30.30
N VAL A 36 -4.42 5.20 -29.24
CA VAL A 36 -3.66 5.24 -27.99
C VAL A 36 -3.90 3.95 -27.21
N ASP A 37 -2.83 3.22 -26.92
CA ASP A 37 -2.81 2.04 -26.05
C ASP A 37 -2.49 2.50 -24.62
N VAL A 38 -3.36 2.16 -23.67
CA VAL A 38 -3.19 2.51 -22.25
C VAL A 38 -3.16 1.21 -21.46
N ARG A 39 -2.04 0.98 -20.77
CA ARG A 39 -1.80 -0.22 -19.96
C ARG A 39 -1.66 0.15 -18.49
N PRO A 40 -2.78 0.26 -17.76
CA PRO A 40 -2.72 0.47 -16.32
C PRO A 40 -2.09 -0.75 -15.65
N SER A 41 -1.11 -0.47 -14.78
CA SER A 41 -0.58 -1.42 -13.81
C SER A 41 -1.24 -1.15 -12.47
N LEU A 42 -1.79 -2.19 -11.85
CA LEU A 42 -2.53 -2.17 -10.60
C LEU A 42 -1.74 -2.98 -9.57
N SER A 43 -1.36 -2.33 -8.48
CA SER A 43 -0.64 -2.92 -7.35
C SER A 43 -1.58 -3.20 -6.18
N SER A 44 -1.22 -4.17 -5.34
CA SER A 44 -1.90 -4.37 -4.06
C SER A 44 -1.43 -3.30 -3.06
N PHE A 45 -2.36 -2.72 -2.33
CA PHE A 45 -2.03 -1.85 -1.22
C PHE A 45 -1.39 -2.65 -0.07
N VAL A 46 -0.20 -2.24 0.33
CA VAL A 46 0.52 -2.83 1.47
C VAL A 46 0.77 -1.74 2.50
N PRO A 47 0.12 -1.78 3.68
CA PRO A 47 0.37 -0.80 4.73
C PRO A 47 1.84 -0.79 5.16
N LYS A 48 2.44 0.38 5.36
CA LYS A 48 3.88 0.50 5.68
C LYS A 48 4.08 1.23 7.00
N ALA A 49 5.18 0.89 7.70
CA ALA A 49 5.65 1.64 8.86
C ALA A 49 5.78 3.14 8.57
N HIS A 50 5.53 3.98 9.58
CA HIS A 50 5.61 5.45 9.53
C HIS A 50 4.64 6.11 8.52
N THR A 51 3.58 5.41 8.11
CA THR A 51 2.49 5.96 7.29
C THR A 51 1.20 6.05 8.09
N PRO A 52 0.23 6.89 7.69
CA PRO A 52 -1.09 6.92 8.35
C PRO A 52 -1.76 5.54 8.40
N PHE A 53 -1.53 4.71 7.38
CA PHE A 53 -2.13 3.39 7.28
C PHE A 53 -1.39 2.28 8.04
N GLN A 54 -0.35 2.58 8.81
CA GLN A 54 0.45 1.55 9.51
C GLN A 54 -0.35 0.68 10.49
N TRP A 55 -1.52 1.15 10.95
CA TRP A 55 -2.44 0.42 11.82
C TRP A 55 -3.53 -0.36 11.09
N ARG A 56 -3.69 -0.10 9.78
CA ARG A 56 -4.73 -0.74 8.97
C ARG A 56 -4.34 -2.17 8.62
N ALA A 57 -5.37 -3.01 8.54
CA ALA A 57 -5.25 -4.33 7.95
C ALA A 57 -4.87 -4.21 6.48
N GLN A 58 -4.04 -5.14 6.01
CA GLN A 58 -3.94 -5.40 4.58
C GLN A 58 -5.15 -6.24 4.16
N VAL A 59 -5.71 -5.95 2.99
CA VAL A 59 -6.78 -6.74 2.40
C VAL A 59 -6.35 -8.22 2.27
N SER A 60 -7.29 -9.16 2.47
CA SER A 60 -6.96 -10.58 2.30
C SER A 60 -6.68 -10.90 0.83
N SER A 61 -5.98 -12.02 0.57
CA SER A 61 -5.77 -12.48 -0.80
C SER A 61 -7.08 -12.76 -1.53
N GLU A 62 -8.08 -13.31 -0.84
CA GLU A 62 -9.38 -13.63 -1.45
C GLU A 62 -10.13 -12.36 -1.85
N GLU A 63 -10.14 -11.35 -0.99
CA GLU A 63 -10.80 -10.07 -1.31
C GLU A 63 -10.04 -9.31 -2.41
N LEU A 64 -8.70 -9.37 -2.41
CA LEU A 64 -7.89 -8.81 -3.48
C LEU A 64 -8.19 -9.49 -4.83
N GLU A 65 -8.27 -10.82 -4.87
CA GLU A 65 -8.63 -11.60 -6.06
C GLU A 65 -10.04 -11.23 -6.55
N ALA A 66 -11.02 -11.12 -5.64
CA ALA A 66 -12.37 -10.69 -5.98
C ALA A 66 -12.41 -9.29 -6.63
N LYS A 67 -11.60 -8.35 -6.14
CA LYS A 67 -11.46 -7.00 -6.72
C LYS A 67 -10.79 -7.05 -8.10
N GLN A 68 -9.80 -7.91 -8.30
CA GLN A 68 -9.16 -8.13 -9.61
C GLN A 68 -10.15 -8.72 -10.63
N ASP A 69 -10.91 -9.73 -10.22
CA ASP A 69 -11.94 -10.36 -11.05
C ASP A 69 -13.05 -9.38 -11.43
N PHE A 70 -13.49 -8.55 -10.48
CA PHE A 70 -14.41 -7.45 -10.73
C PHE A 70 -13.88 -6.54 -11.85
N LEU A 71 -12.64 -6.06 -11.74
CA LEU A 71 -12.03 -5.19 -12.76
C LEU A 71 -11.87 -5.88 -14.11
N LEU A 72 -11.53 -7.17 -14.13
CA LEU A 72 -11.42 -7.96 -15.35
C LEU A 72 -12.76 -8.15 -16.07
N ARG A 73 -13.86 -8.23 -15.31
CA ARG A 73 -15.23 -8.32 -15.82
C ARG A 73 -15.73 -6.96 -16.34
N GLU A 74 -15.52 -5.89 -15.60
CA GLU A 74 -16.06 -4.57 -15.91
C GLU A 74 -15.24 -3.78 -16.96
N LYS A 75 -13.97 -4.14 -17.17
CA LYS A 75 -13.13 -3.42 -18.14
C LYS A 75 -13.66 -3.53 -19.57
N SER A 76 -13.43 -2.46 -20.33
CA SER A 76 -13.56 -2.50 -21.79
C SER A 76 -12.67 -3.58 -22.41
N LYS A 77 -13.16 -4.25 -23.47
CA LYS A 77 -12.37 -5.23 -24.25
C LYS A 77 -11.06 -4.67 -24.78
N LYS A 78 -11.00 -3.34 -24.95
CA LYS A 78 -9.83 -2.62 -25.46
C LYS A 78 -8.83 -2.26 -24.35
N THR A 79 -9.10 -2.63 -23.10
CA THR A 79 -8.27 -2.30 -21.93
C THR A 79 -7.56 -3.55 -21.44
N ARG A 80 -6.24 -3.44 -21.32
CA ARG A 80 -5.35 -4.49 -20.79
C ARG A 80 -4.86 -4.05 -19.42
N LEU A 81 -5.36 -4.71 -18.39
CA LEU A 81 -4.91 -4.50 -17.02
C LEU A 81 -3.71 -5.41 -16.77
N SER A 82 -2.73 -4.90 -16.03
CA SER A 82 -1.65 -5.68 -15.45
C SER A 82 -1.78 -5.61 -13.93
N PHE A 83 -1.75 -6.76 -13.26
CA PHE A 83 -1.80 -6.85 -11.80
C PHE A 83 -0.44 -7.27 -11.27
N HIS A 84 -0.07 -6.75 -10.11
CA HIS A 84 1.07 -7.26 -9.36
C HIS A 84 0.74 -8.65 -8.77
N ASP A 85 1.75 -9.51 -8.62
CA ASP A 85 1.57 -10.85 -8.05
C ASP A 85 1.08 -10.73 -6.59
N SER A 86 -0.08 -11.34 -6.30
CA SER A 86 -0.70 -11.31 -4.98
C SER A 86 0.16 -11.99 -3.93
N LYS A 87 0.92 -13.02 -4.32
CA LYS A 87 1.74 -13.81 -3.38
C LYS A 87 2.98 -13.07 -2.92
N THR A 88 3.66 -12.35 -3.81
CA THR A 88 4.78 -11.46 -3.43
C THR A 88 4.30 -10.34 -2.51
N SER A 89 3.09 -9.83 -2.74
CA SER A 89 2.47 -8.77 -1.94
C SER A 89 2.19 -9.20 -0.48
N LEU A 90 2.01 -10.49 -0.21
CA LEU A 90 1.88 -11.02 1.15
C LEU A 90 3.20 -10.94 1.94
N LEU A 91 4.33 -11.33 1.32
CA LEU A 91 5.63 -11.19 1.95
C LEU A 91 6.02 -9.73 2.15
N GLU A 92 5.69 -8.86 1.18
CA GLU A 92 5.84 -7.43 1.36
C GLU A 92 5.05 -6.92 2.56
N GLY A 93 3.82 -7.41 2.74
CA GLY A 93 2.98 -7.13 3.91
C GLY A 93 3.62 -7.56 5.22
N LEU A 94 4.10 -8.79 5.26
CA LEU A 94 4.79 -9.39 6.39
C LEU A 94 6.00 -8.56 6.82
N PHE A 95 6.90 -8.24 5.88
CA PHE A 95 8.15 -7.54 6.19
C PHE A 95 7.98 -6.03 6.39
N ALA A 96 7.01 -5.40 5.72
CA ALA A 96 6.75 -3.97 5.88
C ALA A 96 6.30 -3.58 7.29
N ARG A 97 5.68 -4.51 8.01
CA ARG A 97 5.21 -4.33 9.39
C ARG A 97 5.77 -5.39 10.33
N GLY A 98 6.92 -5.94 9.96
CA GLY A 98 7.61 -7.03 10.65
C GLY A 98 8.34 -6.59 11.91
N ASP A 99 8.75 -7.58 12.71
CA ASP A 99 9.63 -7.37 13.86
C ASP A 99 10.74 -8.40 13.92
N ARG A 100 11.55 -8.34 14.98
CA ARG A 100 12.72 -9.23 15.18
C ARG A 100 12.39 -10.72 15.14
N ARG A 101 11.13 -11.14 15.35
CA ARG A 101 10.73 -12.56 15.30
C ARG A 101 10.87 -13.11 13.88
N LEU A 102 10.66 -12.27 12.86
CA LEU A 102 10.80 -12.64 11.45
C LEU A 102 12.23 -12.94 11.03
N ALA A 103 13.25 -12.53 11.80
CA ALA A 103 14.64 -12.83 11.48
C ALA A 103 14.89 -14.35 11.38
N LYS A 104 14.25 -15.15 12.24
CA LYS A 104 14.34 -16.62 12.20
C LYS A 104 13.69 -17.20 10.94
N VAL A 105 12.56 -16.64 10.53
CA VAL A 105 11.83 -17.05 9.32
C VAL A 105 12.67 -16.78 8.08
N ILE A 106 13.24 -15.57 7.96
CA ILE A 106 14.11 -15.20 6.84
C ILE A 106 15.29 -16.17 6.76
N PHE A 107 15.94 -16.45 7.89
CA PHE A 107 17.08 -17.36 7.93
C PHE A 107 16.69 -18.79 7.50
N LEU A 108 15.58 -19.32 8.02
CA LEU A 108 15.11 -20.65 7.70
C LEU A 108 14.63 -20.77 6.24
N ALA A 109 13.91 -19.78 5.72
CA ALA A 109 13.48 -19.73 4.33
C ALA A 109 14.70 -19.74 3.39
N TRP A 110 15.74 -18.97 3.70
CA TRP A 110 17.00 -19.01 2.97
C TRP A 110 17.68 -20.39 3.02
N GLN A 111 17.71 -21.05 4.18
CA GLN A 111 18.25 -22.42 4.31
C GLN A 111 17.47 -23.44 3.47
N LYS A 112 16.14 -23.27 3.36
CA LYS A 112 15.27 -24.08 2.51
C LYS A 112 15.43 -23.80 1.02
N GLY A 113 16.07 -22.68 0.65
CA GLY A 113 16.40 -22.34 -0.73
C GLY A 113 15.66 -21.14 -1.31
N CYS A 114 14.89 -20.38 -0.51
CA CYS A 114 14.31 -19.11 -0.96
C CYS A 114 15.43 -18.12 -1.30
N LYS A 115 15.56 -17.81 -2.59
CA LYS A 115 16.54 -16.89 -3.18
C LYS A 115 15.92 -16.31 -4.44
N PHE A 116 16.24 -15.04 -4.73
CA PHE A 116 15.72 -14.36 -5.92
C PHE A 116 14.18 -14.27 -5.94
N ASP A 117 13.55 -14.05 -4.77
CA ASP A 117 12.09 -13.97 -4.64
C ASP A 117 11.44 -12.82 -5.44
N SER A 118 12.22 -11.86 -5.94
CA SER A 118 11.74 -10.79 -6.84
C SER A 118 11.41 -11.28 -8.26
N TRP A 119 11.85 -12.48 -8.64
CA TRP A 119 11.59 -13.09 -9.94
C TRP A 119 10.59 -14.24 -9.76
N SER A 120 9.46 -14.16 -10.45
CA SER A 120 8.33 -15.08 -10.21
C SER A 120 8.69 -16.54 -10.49
N GLU A 121 9.64 -16.82 -11.38
CA GLU A 121 10.13 -18.17 -11.66
C GLU A 121 10.96 -18.77 -10.51
N PHE A 122 11.49 -17.95 -9.61
CA PHE A 122 12.27 -18.36 -8.45
C PHE A 122 11.51 -18.19 -7.14
N PHE A 123 10.33 -17.58 -7.17
CA PHE A 123 9.54 -17.33 -5.98
C PHE A 123 8.95 -18.63 -5.41
N ARG A 124 9.23 -18.90 -4.12
CA ARG A 124 8.86 -20.15 -3.43
C ARG A 124 7.93 -19.90 -2.23
N PRO A 125 6.66 -19.53 -2.46
CA PRO A 125 5.71 -19.23 -1.39
C PRO A 125 5.44 -20.43 -0.47
N ASP A 126 5.57 -21.66 -0.99
CA ASP A 126 5.51 -22.91 -0.24
C ASP A 126 6.55 -22.95 0.88
N LEU A 127 7.81 -22.66 0.55
CA LEU A 127 8.92 -22.70 1.50
C LEU A 127 8.85 -21.58 2.54
N TRP A 128 8.35 -20.40 2.15
CA TRP A 128 8.06 -19.31 3.10
C TRP A 128 6.97 -19.71 4.10
N SER A 129 5.94 -20.40 3.63
CA SER A 129 4.84 -20.89 4.46
C SER A 129 5.32 -21.93 5.47
N GLU A 130 6.14 -22.89 5.01
CA GLU A 130 6.80 -23.86 5.89
C GLU A 130 7.68 -23.19 6.95
N ALA A 131 8.51 -22.22 6.55
CA ALA A 131 9.41 -21.53 7.47
C ALA A 131 8.65 -20.77 8.57
N MET A 132 7.51 -20.18 8.25
CA MET A 132 6.64 -19.50 9.20
C MET A 132 6.02 -20.49 10.20
N VAL A 133 5.49 -21.62 9.71
CA VAL A 133 4.95 -22.69 10.56
C VAL A 133 6.01 -23.26 11.50
N GLU A 134 7.19 -23.59 11.00
CA GLU A 134 8.31 -24.11 11.82
C GLU A 134 8.80 -23.10 12.87
N CYS A 135 8.73 -21.80 12.58
CA CYS A 135 9.05 -20.75 13.55
C CYS A 135 7.90 -20.43 14.51
N GLY A 136 6.73 -21.04 14.35
CA GLY A 136 5.54 -20.75 15.14
C GLY A 136 5.01 -19.32 14.93
N ILE A 137 5.16 -18.80 13.71
CA ILE A 137 4.74 -17.44 13.35
C ILE A 137 3.50 -17.49 12.46
N ASP A 138 2.47 -16.78 12.88
CA ASP A 138 1.26 -16.56 12.09
C ASP A 138 1.45 -15.40 11.10
N PHE A 139 1.06 -15.61 9.84
CA PHE A 139 1.07 -14.58 8.80
C PHE A 139 0.08 -13.46 9.12
N ASP A 140 -1.14 -13.82 9.53
CA ASP A 140 -2.25 -12.88 9.70
C ASP A 140 -2.00 -11.90 10.83
N PHE A 141 -1.22 -12.30 11.84
CA PHE A 141 -0.72 -11.41 12.88
C PHE A 141 -0.03 -10.15 12.31
N TYR A 142 0.71 -10.28 11.20
CA TYR A 142 1.45 -9.17 10.58
C TYR A 142 0.66 -8.50 9.44
N THR A 143 -0.17 -9.24 8.71
CA THR A 143 -0.85 -8.75 7.50
C THR A 143 -2.26 -8.22 7.77
N THR A 144 -3.22 -9.11 8.00
CA THR A 144 -4.66 -8.87 8.00
C THR A 144 -5.20 -8.37 9.35
N ARG A 145 -4.41 -8.48 10.43
CA ARG A 145 -4.77 -7.93 11.74
C ARG A 145 -4.76 -6.40 11.76
N ALA A 146 -5.90 -5.80 12.14
CA ALA A 146 -5.97 -4.40 12.52
C ALA A 146 -5.23 -4.16 13.86
N ARG A 147 -4.50 -3.06 13.95
CA ARG A 147 -3.72 -2.69 15.14
C ARG A 147 -4.37 -1.48 15.82
N SER A 148 -4.29 -1.43 17.16
CA SER A 148 -4.78 -0.25 17.90
C SER A 148 -3.73 0.86 17.87
N TYR A 149 -4.15 2.12 18.04
CA TYR A 149 -3.22 3.25 18.08
C TYR A 149 -2.31 3.23 19.32
N GLU A 150 -2.76 2.56 20.38
CA GLU A 150 -2.07 2.33 21.64
C GLU A 150 -1.06 1.17 21.56
N GLU A 151 -1.07 0.38 20.49
CA GLU A 151 -0.09 -0.68 20.27
C GLU A 151 1.32 -0.08 20.14
N VAL A 152 2.28 -0.68 20.85
CA VAL A 152 3.70 -0.37 20.69
C VAL A 152 4.18 -1.06 19.42
N LEU A 153 4.50 -0.27 18.40
CA LEU A 153 4.89 -0.79 17.10
C LEU A 153 6.39 -1.14 17.09
N PRO A 154 6.81 -2.17 16.33
CA PRO A 154 8.21 -2.58 16.25
C PRO A 154 9.17 -1.49 15.79
N TRP A 155 8.68 -0.46 15.10
CA TRP A 155 9.45 0.68 14.59
C TRP A 155 9.22 1.98 15.35
N ASP A 156 8.47 1.98 16.47
CA ASP A 156 8.19 3.19 17.26
C ASP A 156 9.46 3.84 17.83
N PHE A 157 10.58 3.10 17.90
CA PHE A 157 11.87 3.63 18.35
C PHE A 157 12.63 4.42 17.27
N ILE A 158 12.15 4.41 16.02
CA ILE A 158 12.76 5.12 14.90
C ILE A 158 12.10 6.49 14.78
N ASP A 159 12.88 7.55 14.96
CA ASP A 159 12.43 8.92 14.76
C ASP A 159 12.56 9.32 13.29
N THR A 160 11.42 9.63 12.66
CA THR A 160 11.35 10.14 11.28
C THR A 160 11.09 11.65 11.22
N GLY A 161 10.97 12.32 12.38
CA GLY A 161 10.50 13.69 12.52
C GLY A 161 8.98 13.85 12.37
N ILE A 162 8.25 12.80 12.00
CA ILE A 162 6.79 12.83 11.89
C ILE A 162 6.16 12.43 13.23
N LEU A 163 5.25 13.26 13.74
CA LEU A 163 4.52 12.98 14.97
C LEU A 163 3.58 11.78 14.79
N LYS A 164 3.62 10.80 15.71
CA LYS A 164 2.64 9.69 15.76
C LYS A 164 1.20 10.22 15.82
N SER A 165 0.97 11.32 16.54
CA SER A 165 -0.34 11.98 16.61
C SER A 165 -0.80 12.57 15.28
N PHE A 166 0.13 13.00 14.41
CA PHE A 166 -0.21 13.43 13.05
C PHE A 166 -0.66 12.23 12.21
N LEU A 167 0.09 11.11 12.21
CA LEU A 167 -0.29 9.90 11.48
C LEU A 167 -1.67 9.37 11.89
N ILE A 168 -2.00 9.41 13.19
CA ILE A 168 -3.34 9.04 13.70
C ILE A 168 -4.42 9.97 13.12
N ARG A 169 -4.20 11.30 13.15
CA ARG A 169 -5.17 12.26 12.58
C ARG A 169 -5.39 12.03 11.08
N GLU A 170 -4.33 11.71 10.35
CA GLU A 170 -4.42 11.43 8.92
C GLU A 170 -5.15 10.12 8.62
N ASP A 171 -5.00 9.07 9.44
CA ASP A 171 -5.80 7.86 9.29
C ASP A 171 -7.29 8.13 9.54
N GLU A 172 -7.62 8.92 10.57
CA GLU A 172 -9.00 9.32 10.87
C GLU A 172 -9.63 10.20 9.78
N LYS A 173 -8.83 11.04 9.11
CA LYS A 173 -9.29 11.78 7.93
C LYS A 173 -9.52 10.85 6.74
N ALA A 174 -8.61 9.89 6.52
CA ALA A 174 -8.74 8.92 5.44
C ALA A 174 -10.01 8.08 5.57
N LYS A 175 -10.41 7.67 6.79
CA LYS A 175 -11.71 7.02 7.07
C LYS A 175 -12.92 7.81 6.57
N LYS A 176 -12.78 9.13 6.45
CA LYS A 176 -13.85 10.06 6.07
C LYS A 176 -13.70 10.57 4.62
N GLY A 177 -12.70 10.09 3.88
CA GLY A 177 -12.38 10.59 2.55
C GLY A 177 -11.91 12.05 2.54
N ILE A 178 -11.41 12.57 3.65
CA ILE A 178 -10.95 13.96 3.77
C ILE A 178 -9.48 14.03 3.37
N THR A 179 -9.18 14.88 2.39
CA THR A 179 -7.79 15.11 1.94
C THR A 179 -7.08 16.11 2.86
N THR A 180 -5.75 16.01 2.89
CA THR A 180 -4.89 16.99 3.54
C THR A 180 -4.27 17.90 2.49
N LEU A 181 -4.18 19.19 2.82
CA LEU A 181 -3.64 20.24 1.94
C LEU A 181 -2.14 20.09 1.74
N ASP A 182 -1.63 20.69 0.66
CA ASP A 182 -0.20 20.73 0.39
C ASP A 182 0.44 21.89 1.16
N CYS A 183 1.13 21.59 2.26
CA CYS A 183 1.77 22.60 3.10
C CYS A 183 2.93 23.36 2.41
N SER A 184 3.26 23.05 1.16
CA SER A 184 4.19 23.85 0.33
C SER A 184 3.55 25.13 -0.19
N ASN A 185 2.23 25.08 -0.41
CA ASN A 185 1.43 26.14 -1.03
C ASN A 185 0.34 26.66 -0.08
N ASP A 186 -0.15 25.80 0.81
CA ASP A 186 -1.22 26.04 1.77
C ASP A 186 -0.69 26.06 3.22
N ASP A 187 -1.61 26.07 4.19
CA ASP A 187 -1.30 26.06 5.61
C ASP A 187 -0.55 24.80 6.07
N CYS A 188 0.33 24.98 7.06
CA CYS A 188 1.08 23.88 7.68
C CYS A 188 0.13 22.82 8.28
N SER A 189 0.30 21.55 7.87
CA SER A 189 -0.48 20.42 8.41
C SER A 189 -0.04 19.95 9.80
N ASN A 190 0.97 20.60 10.37
CA ASN A 190 1.53 20.30 11.69
C ASN A 190 1.96 18.81 11.84
N CYS A 191 2.74 18.34 10.87
CA CYS A 191 3.26 16.96 10.83
C CYS A 191 4.46 16.74 11.76
N GLY A 192 5.15 17.81 12.18
CA GLY A 192 6.32 17.78 13.06
C GLY A 192 7.68 17.79 12.35
N VAL A 193 7.71 17.60 11.02
CA VAL A 193 8.96 17.46 10.27
C VAL A 193 9.83 18.71 10.39
N CYS A 194 9.33 19.90 10.03
CA CYS A 194 10.16 21.11 10.04
C CYS A 194 10.77 21.41 11.44
N PRO A 195 9.98 21.44 12.53
CA PRO A 195 10.54 21.64 13.87
C PRO A 195 11.57 20.58 14.29
N SER A 196 11.35 19.31 13.93
CA SER A 196 12.27 18.21 14.28
C SER A 196 13.65 18.36 13.63
N PHE A 197 13.73 19.09 12.51
CA PHE A 197 14.98 19.42 11.82
C PHE A 197 15.47 20.85 12.08
N GLY A 198 14.89 21.56 13.06
CA GLY A 198 15.28 22.93 13.41
C GLY A 198 14.91 23.98 12.35
N LEU A 199 13.91 23.68 11.51
CA LEU A 199 13.40 24.59 10.50
C LEU A 199 12.17 25.33 11.04
N ASP A 200 12.16 26.65 10.85
CA ASP A 200 10.99 27.47 11.17
C ASP A 200 9.83 27.19 10.22
N ILE A 201 8.62 27.24 10.75
CA ILE A 201 7.39 27.12 9.96
C ILE A 201 7.04 28.50 9.42
N ASP A 202 7.12 28.67 8.10
CA ASP A 202 6.61 29.86 7.42
C ASP A 202 5.07 29.80 7.38
N MET A 203 4.41 30.33 8.42
CA MET A 203 2.96 30.52 8.42
C MET A 203 2.63 31.72 7.53
N ARG A 204 2.57 31.50 6.22
CA ARG A 204 2.08 32.52 5.28
C ARG A 204 0.65 32.89 5.67
N LYS A 205 0.47 34.07 6.24
CA LYS A 205 -0.87 34.62 6.51
C LYS A 205 -1.58 34.79 5.17
N VAL A 206 -2.57 33.94 4.89
CA VAL A 206 -3.53 34.19 3.84
C VAL A 206 -4.40 35.37 4.32
N ASN A 207 -4.26 36.52 3.66
CA ASN A 207 -5.14 37.68 3.85
C ASN A 207 -6.56 37.38 3.36
#